data_AF-A0A8A8D262-F1
#
_entry.id   AF-A0A8A8D262-F1
#
_cell.length_a   1.000
_cell.length_b   1.000
_cell.length_c   1.000
_cell.angle_alpha   90.00
_cell.angle_beta   90.00
_cell.angle_gamma   90.00
#
_symmetry.space_group_name_H-M   'P 1'
#
loop_
_entity.id
_entity.type
_entity.pdbx_description
1 polymer ?
#
loop_
_entity_poly.entity_id
_entity_poly.type
_entity_poly.pdbx_seq_one_letter_code
_entity_poly.pdbx_strand_id
1 'polypeptide(L)'
;MSWTIEDFKATSLEVGQWCWGTLEGAFNEKQTISQIIVDAAIGMIPLVGDATAVRDLLAVSIGMSQDPVKRDDKVQRVLLVVLIFALIPIVGGVIKGLGRLLLKVTGDVAKDAELLKAVVQFLNRMGHGDAPKWLKALDLGKYQAQVLGKLKDFCASMRVTISRVLEARVGRLLPDKYRAALERVSSGFHAIQDMADKIVPDAIKELNAKLKVLQNMVYRGEVHEIATGGAPKLKREAEAYLQERKFAREIRRGRFPSAECMADEGKVEAWLKAKYGPKIAQGWPDILAKRGLMRMFGEQKVFTDVATFSGEIKAVTAKELAGKKVYRVFGNPSELASWPGGSSAGGRSPAFWGVGEPPKTAEEWRRFSAVLDTWNGNGFMVVMQLPHDFGDRVPTANAWAGKIAEQFGEKTPVQYLEGGADQLVVDFGKLSEFVTEEGNKIKKQFENFTGHANVHVEREFNGVKIEFHKTNWENVEKVYGYSKYEDDIHYATETRRLAGDEIQTKATNSKVTAATRSVANHEGQR
;
A
#
# COMPACT_ATOMS: atom_id res chain seq x y z
N MET A 1 37.34 -14.28 -2.86
CA MET A 1 36.56 -14.93 -1.78
C MET A 1 35.10 -14.51 -1.92
N SER A 2 34.20 -15.45 -2.20
CA SER A 2 32.77 -15.18 -2.38
C SER A 2 32.03 -15.37 -1.05
N TRP A 3 31.28 -14.35 -0.62
CA TRP A 3 30.40 -14.41 0.54
C TRP A 3 29.13 -15.19 0.22
N THR A 4 28.68 -16.05 1.15
CA THR A 4 27.41 -16.78 1.02
C THR A 4 26.28 -16.12 1.82
N ILE A 5 25.03 -16.48 1.51
CA ILE A 5 23.84 -16.05 2.25
C ILE A 5 23.84 -16.57 3.70
N GLU A 6 24.56 -17.67 3.96
CA GLU A 6 24.75 -18.24 5.29
C GLU A 6 25.76 -17.44 6.11
N ASP A 7 26.86 -16.97 5.51
CA ASP A 7 27.82 -16.06 6.16
C ASP A 7 27.14 -14.73 6.54
N PHE A 8 26.22 -14.24 5.69
CA PHE A 8 25.42 -13.04 5.95
C PHE A 8 24.38 -13.24 7.07
N LYS A 9 23.74 -14.42 7.14
CA LYS A 9 22.78 -14.77 8.21
C LYS A 9 23.47 -15.01 9.55
N ALA A 10 24.62 -15.68 9.57
CA ALA A 10 25.41 -15.91 10.78
C ALA A 10 25.91 -14.59 11.38
N THR A 11 26.45 -13.71 10.54
CA THR A 11 26.91 -12.37 10.97
C THR A 11 25.74 -11.48 11.43
N SER A 12 24.55 -11.63 10.84
CA SER A 12 23.35 -10.84 11.23
C SER A 12 22.68 -11.35 12.51
N LEU A 13 22.72 -12.66 12.79
CA LEU A 13 22.19 -13.25 14.02
C LEU A 13 23.13 -13.02 15.23
N GLU A 14 24.45 -13.11 15.05
CA GLU A 14 25.42 -12.78 16.11
C GLU A 14 25.38 -11.30 16.52
N VAL A 15 25.16 -10.40 15.56
CA VAL A 15 25.02 -8.96 15.83
C VAL A 15 23.64 -8.61 16.39
N GLY A 16 22.60 -9.37 16.04
CA GLY A 16 21.23 -9.22 16.57
C GLY A 16 21.09 -9.65 18.03
N GLN A 17 21.81 -10.68 18.47
CA GLN A 17 21.82 -11.12 19.87
C GLN A 17 22.62 -10.18 20.79
N TRP A 18 23.57 -9.42 20.24
CA TRP A 18 24.37 -8.46 21.01
C TRP A 18 23.64 -7.13 21.28
N CYS A 19 22.84 -6.62 20.34
CA CYS A 19 22.06 -5.38 20.53
C CYS A 19 20.97 -5.49 21.61
N TRP A 20 20.44 -6.70 21.89
CA TRP A 20 19.45 -6.90 22.96
C TRP A 20 20.09 -6.98 24.36
N GLY A 21 21.33 -7.46 24.45
CA GLY A 21 22.05 -7.63 25.72
C GLY A 21 22.67 -6.37 26.33
N THR A 22 22.49 -5.19 25.73
CA THR A 22 23.15 -3.93 26.16
C THR A 22 22.16 -2.89 26.70
N LEU A 23 20.85 -3.15 26.64
CA LEU A 23 19.84 -2.32 27.31
C LEU A 23 19.74 -2.58 28.83
N GLU A 24 20.41 -3.62 29.35
CA GLU A 24 20.37 -3.98 30.78
C GLU A 24 21.70 -3.82 31.55
N GLY A 25 22.74 -3.18 30.99
CA GLY A 25 24.00 -3.07 31.71
C GLY A 25 24.86 -1.89 31.33
N ALA A 26 24.76 -0.79 32.08
CA ALA A 26 25.83 0.19 32.14
C ALA A 26 27.11 -0.52 32.63
N PHE A 27 28.11 -0.61 31.76
CA PHE A 27 29.40 -1.31 31.91
C PHE A 27 29.36 -2.84 31.82
N ASN A 28 29.60 -3.34 30.60
CA ASN A 28 30.04 -4.72 30.36
C ASN A 28 31.44 -4.69 29.69
N GLU A 29 32.41 -5.44 30.24
CA GLU A 29 33.85 -5.40 29.91
C GLU A 29 34.23 -5.95 28.51
N LYS A 30 33.25 -6.15 27.62
CA LYS A 30 33.45 -6.73 26.27
C LYS A 30 32.94 -5.86 25.12
N GLN A 31 32.81 -4.54 25.32
CA GLN A 31 32.45 -3.65 24.21
C GLN A 31 33.61 -3.48 23.21
N THR A 32 33.36 -3.76 21.93
CA THR A 32 34.32 -3.53 20.84
C THR A 32 34.34 -2.05 20.43
N ILE A 33 35.44 -1.58 19.84
CA ILE A 33 35.60 -0.17 19.42
C ILE A 33 34.47 0.28 18.47
N SER A 34 34.02 -0.62 17.60
CA SER A 34 32.88 -0.37 16.70
C SER A 34 31.58 -0.08 17.46
N GLN A 35 31.38 -0.71 18.62
CA GLN A 35 30.18 -0.57 19.44
C GLN A 35 30.16 0.77 20.18
N ILE A 36 31.32 1.17 20.73
CA ILE A 36 31.51 2.48 21.37
C ILE A 36 31.22 3.64 20.38
N ILE A 37 31.67 3.50 19.12
CA ILE A 37 31.45 4.51 18.08
C ILE A 37 29.98 4.55 17.62
N VAL A 38 29.35 3.37 17.49
CA VAL A 38 27.94 3.25 17.09
C VAL A 38 27.01 3.83 18.16
N ASP A 39 27.23 3.52 19.45
CA ASP A 39 26.42 4.02 20.57
C ASP A 39 26.53 5.55 20.71
N ALA A 40 27.72 6.13 20.47
CA ALA A 40 27.92 7.58 20.49
C ALA A 40 27.31 8.30 19.27
N ALA A 41 27.29 7.65 18.10
CA ALA A 41 26.82 8.26 16.86
C ALA A 41 25.28 8.25 16.73
N ILE A 42 24.59 7.21 17.22
CA ILE A 42 23.13 7.08 17.10
C ILE A 42 22.38 8.22 17.80
N GLY A 43 22.89 8.71 18.94
CA GLY A 43 22.27 9.81 19.69
C GLY A 43 22.51 11.22 19.12
N MET A 44 23.44 11.37 18.18
CA MET A 44 23.93 12.69 17.74
C MET A 44 23.71 13.02 16.26
N ILE A 45 23.04 12.15 15.49
CA ILE A 45 22.59 12.46 14.13
C ILE A 45 21.10 12.83 14.19
N PRO A 46 20.75 14.09 14.51
CA PRO A 46 19.37 14.54 14.34
C PRO A 46 19.07 14.47 12.85
N LEU A 47 17.93 13.84 12.48
CA LEU A 47 17.35 13.74 11.12
C LEU A 47 17.37 12.36 10.44
N VAL A 48 17.98 11.30 11.01
CA VAL A 48 17.87 9.95 10.40
C VAL A 48 16.85 9.11 11.17
N GLY A 49 15.62 9.05 10.65
CA GLY A 49 14.54 8.22 11.19
C GLY A 49 14.74 6.70 10.99
N ASP A 50 15.91 6.24 10.56
CA ASP A 50 16.20 4.83 10.28
C ASP A 50 17.60 4.43 10.82
N ALA A 51 17.62 3.89 12.04
CA ALA A 51 18.84 3.45 12.73
C ALA A 51 19.66 2.43 11.91
N THR A 52 19.00 1.67 11.02
CA THR A 52 19.64 0.71 10.11
C THR A 52 20.56 1.40 9.10
N ALA A 53 20.19 2.58 8.62
CA ALA A 53 20.97 3.30 7.62
C ALA A 53 22.26 3.88 8.19
N VAL A 54 22.20 4.40 9.42
CA VAL A 54 23.37 4.89 10.16
C VAL A 54 24.33 3.74 10.46
N ARG A 55 23.79 2.59 10.89
CA ARG A 55 24.58 1.37 11.18
C ARG A 55 25.38 0.89 9.98
N ASP A 56 24.73 0.75 8.82
CA ASP A 56 25.40 0.28 7.60
C ASP A 56 26.50 1.25 7.16
N LEU A 57 26.23 2.56 7.26
CA LEU A 57 27.17 3.61 6.90
C LEU A 57 28.41 3.61 7.81
N LEU A 58 28.22 3.44 9.12
CA LEU A 58 29.31 3.34 10.09
C LEU A 58 30.16 2.08 9.84
N ALA A 59 29.54 0.93 9.56
CA ALA A 59 30.25 -0.32 9.31
C ALA A 59 31.23 -0.20 8.12
N VAL A 60 30.75 0.34 7.00
CA VAL A 60 31.58 0.55 5.79
C VAL A 60 32.66 1.61 6.05
N SER A 61 32.29 2.74 6.66
CA SER A 61 33.22 3.85 6.87
C SER A 61 34.31 3.52 7.88
N ILE A 62 34.01 2.78 8.96
CA ILE A 62 35.02 2.30 9.91
C ILE A 62 35.99 1.34 9.22
N GLY A 63 35.46 0.41 8.41
CA GLY A 63 36.29 -0.50 7.62
C GLY A 63 37.26 0.24 6.69
N MET A 64 36.80 1.25 5.97
CA MET A 64 37.62 2.10 5.11
C MET A 64 38.55 3.05 5.90
N SER A 65 38.17 3.42 7.13
CA SER A 65 39.00 4.28 7.99
C SER A 65 40.24 3.53 8.47
N GLN A 66 40.11 2.23 8.74
CA GLN A 66 41.17 1.40 9.32
C GLN A 66 42.05 0.73 8.26
N ASP A 67 41.51 0.50 7.05
CA ASP A 67 42.18 -0.24 5.99
C ASP A 67 42.28 0.60 4.69
N PRO A 68 43.48 1.08 4.34
CA PRO A 68 43.72 1.82 3.09
C PRO A 68 43.34 1.04 1.83
N VAL A 69 43.49 -0.29 1.83
CA VAL A 69 43.13 -1.13 0.68
C VAL A 69 41.63 -1.10 0.46
N LYS A 70 40.83 -1.19 1.53
CA LYS A 70 39.37 -1.02 1.45
C LYS A 70 38.97 0.40 1.06
N ARG A 71 39.74 1.41 1.46
CA ARG A 71 39.52 2.80 1.08
C ARG A 71 39.74 3.02 -0.41
N ASP A 72 40.69 2.29 -0.99
CA ASP A 72 41.01 2.35 -2.42
C ASP A 72 40.16 1.44 -3.30
N ASP A 73 39.49 0.46 -2.70
CA ASP A 73 38.58 -0.44 -3.39
C ASP A 73 37.37 0.30 -3.99
N LYS A 74 37.15 0.04 -5.28
CA LYS A 74 36.09 0.67 -6.07
C LYS A 74 34.69 0.27 -5.58
N VAL A 75 34.49 -0.99 -5.18
CA VAL A 75 33.19 -1.48 -4.71
C VAL A 75 32.83 -0.86 -3.36
N GLN A 76 33.79 -0.74 -2.44
CA GLN A 76 33.61 -0.07 -1.15
C GLN A 76 33.24 1.40 -1.32
N ARG A 77 33.89 2.11 -2.24
CA ARG A 77 33.58 3.51 -2.57
C ARG A 77 32.16 3.67 -3.12
N VAL A 78 31.73 2.79 -4.02
CA VAL A 78 30.35 2.82 -4.55
C VAL A 78 29.34 2.48 -3.46
N LEU A 79 29.62 1.48 -2.62
CA LEU A 79 28.76 1.10 -1.50
C LEU A 79 28.63 2.25 -0.49
N LEU A 80 29.73 2.91 -0.15
CA LEU A 80 29.73 4.10 0.71
C LEU A 80 28.79 5.18 0.16
N VAL A 81 28.88 5.49 -1.14
CA VAL A 81 28.02 6.48 -1.79
C VAL A 81 26.54 6.06 -1.79
N VAL A 82 26.24 4.79 -2.05
CA VAL A 82 24.87 4.23 -1.94
C VAL A 82 24.30 4.42 -0.52
N LEU A 83 25.13 4.29 0.52
CA LEU A 83 24.72 4.49 1.90
C LEU A 83 24.51 5.96 2.25
N ILE A 84 25.35 6.87 1.73
CA ILE A 84 25.20 8.32 1.93
C ILE A 84 23.89 8.84 1.32
N PHE A 85 23.39 8.26 0.23
CA PHE A 85 22.08 8.63 -0.32
C PHE A 85 20.97 8.58 0.74
N ALA A 86 21.02 7.67 1.72
CA ALA A 86 20.00 7.60 2.78
C ALA A 86 19.97 8.81 3.73
N LEU A 87 21.01 9.65 3.71
CA LEU A 87 21.06 10.90 4.49
C LEU A 87 20.33 12.07 3.79
N ILE A 88 19.78 11.84 2.58
CA ILE A 88 19.00 12.82 1.83
C ILE A 88 17.50 12.60 2.13
N PRO A 89 16.79 13.58 2.73
CA PRO A 89 15.36 13.45 3.00
C PRO A 89 14.53 13.19 1.74
N ILE A 90 13.39 12.51 1.90
CA ILE A 90 12.35 12.26 0.88
C ILE A 90 12.75 11.26 -0.22
N VAL A 91 13.90 11.44 -0.89
CA VAL A 91 14.29 10.64 -2.07
C VAL A 91 15.44 9.67 -1.78
N GLY A 92 16.23 9.93 -0.74
CA GLY A 92 17.46 9.22 -0.45
C GLY A 92 17.31 7.74 -0.13
N GLY A 93 16.30 7.36 0.63
CA GLY A 93 16.02 5.97 0.99
C GLY A 93 15.71 5.07 -0.22
N VAL A 94 14.98 5.61 -1.20
CA VAL A 94 14.64 4.91 -2.44
C VAL A 94 15.87 4.76 -3.32
N ILE A 95 16.65 5.83 -3.49
CA ILE A 95 17.88 5.78 -4.29
C ILE A 95 18.89 4.81 -3.67
N LYS A 96 19.01 4.74 -2.34
CA LYS A 96 19.84 3.73 -1.66
C LYS A 96 19.41 2.30 -2.03
N GLY A 97 18.12 1.98 -1.92
CA GLY A 97 17.63 0.64 -2.22
C GLY A 97 17.76 0.29 -3.72
N LEU A 98 17.50 1.24 -4.61
CA LEU A 98 17.77 1.09 -6.04
C LEU A 98 19.26 0.89 -6.31
N GLY A 99 20.12 1.70 -5.68
CA GLY A 99 21.58 1.64 -5.82
C GLY A 99 22.14 0.25 -5.48
N ARG A 100 21.60 -0.41 -4.44
CA ARG A 100 21.96 -1.80 -4.11
C ARG A 100 21.59 -2.80 -5.22
N LEU A 101 20.46 -2.58 -5.90
CA LEU A 101 20.06 -3.41 -7.03
C LEU A 101 20.88 -3.10 -8.28
N LEU A 102 21.21 -1.83 -8.53
CA LEU A 102 22.07 -1.41 -9.64
C LEU A 102 23.45 -2.08 -9.57
N LEU A 103 23.99 -2.30 -8.37
CA LEU A 103 25.26 -3.02 -8.21
C LEU A 103 25.25 -4.42 -8.85
N LYS A 104 24.08 -5.07 -8.91
CA LYS A 104 23.91 -6.40 -9.52
C LYS A 104 23.80 -6.39 -11.06
N VAL A 105 23.78 -5.21 -11.70
CA VAL A 105 23.76 -5.09 -13.16
C VAL A 105 25.08 -5.59 -13.73
N THR A 106 24.98 -6.51 -14.68
CA THR A 106 26.13 -7.22 -15.26
C THR A 106 26.39 -6.88 -16.72
N GLY A 107 25.42 -6.31 -17.42
CA GLY A 107 25.43 -6.13 -18.89
C GLY A 107 24.88 -7.34 -19.65
N ASP A 108 24.60 -8.44 -18.96
CA ASP A 108 23.93 -9.62 -19.53
C ASP A 108 22.43 -9.35 -19.67
N VAL A 109 21.91 -9.47 -20.89
CA VAL A 109 20.52 -9.12 -21.21
C VAL A 109 19.50 -9.97 -20.44
N ALA A 110 19.77 -11.24 -20.20
CA ALA A 110 18.82 -12.13 -19.52
C ALA A 110 18.80 -11.85 -18.02
N LYS A 111 19.98 -11.74 -17.39
CA LYS A 111 20.11 -11.45 -15.96
C LYS A 111 19.63 -10.05 -15.61
N ASP A 112 19.97 -9.07 -16.46
CA ASP A 112 19.56 -7.68 -16.24
C ASP A 112 18.06 -7.50 -16.48
N ALA A 113 17.41 -8.35 -17.28
CA ALA A 113 15.94 -8.34 -17.45
C ALA A 113 15.22 -8.84 -16.19
N GLU A 114 15.74 -9.89 -15.55
CA GLU A 114 15.25 -10.37 -14.26
C GLU A 114 15.50 -9.33 -13.15
N LEU A 115 16.68 -8.71 -13.15
CA LEU A 115 17.00 -7.63 -12.23
C LEU A 115 16.11 -6.39 -12.45
N LEU A 116 15.78 -6.05 -13.70
CA LEU A 116 14.84 -4.97 -14.01
C LEU A 116 13.46 -5.24 -13.40
N LYS A 117 12.98 -6.50 -13.43
CA LYS A 117 11.75 -6.88 -12.74
C LYS A 117 11.89 -6.56 -11.25
N ALA A 118 12.94 -7.03 -10.58
CA ALA A 118 13.17 -6.76 -9.17
C ALA A 118 13.27 -5.26 -8.84
N VAL A 119 13.91 -4.46 -9.70
CA VAL A 119 13.99 -3.00 -9.59
C VAL A 119 12.62 -2.35 -9.70
N VAL A 120 11.80 -2.74 -10.68
CA VAL A 120 10.43 -2.25 -10.83
C VAL A 120 9.58 -2.65 -9.63
N GLN A 121 9.71 -3.87 -9.10
CA GLN A 121 9.02 -4.32 -7.89
C GLN A 121 9.41 -3.46 -6.67
N PHE A 122 10.71 -3.22 -6.48
CA PHE A 122 11.23 -2.37 -5.41
C PHE A 122 10.72 -0.93 -5.51
N LEU A 123 10.81 -0.30 -6.68
CA LEU A 123 10.35 1.08 -6.89
C LEU A 123 8.85 1.23 -6.72
N ASN A 124 8.08 0.21 -7.13
CA ASN A 124 6.66 0.14 -6.81
C ASN A 124 6.46 0.08 -5.29
N ARG A 125 7.15 -0.79 -4.56
CA ARG A 125 7.06 -0.89 -3.08
C ARG A 125 7.34 0.45 -2.38
N MET A 126 8.22 1.28 -2.93
CA MET A 126 8.54 2.60 -2.37
C MET A 126 7.56 3.73 -2.74
N GLY A 127 6.44 3.44 -3.42
CA GLY A 127 5.33 4.40 -3.59
C GLY A 127 5.49 5.42 -4.73
N HIS A 128 6.47 5.28 -5.63
CA HIS A 128 6.72 6.26 -6.70
C HIS A 128 5.75 6.22 -7.90
N GLY A 129 4.62 5.51 -7.78
CA GLY A 129 3.62 5.41 -8.85
C GLY A 129 4.15 4.62 -10.05
N ASP A 130 4.35 5.28 -11.20
CA ASP A 130 4.82 4.64 -12.43
C ASP A 130 6.33 4.37 -12.37
N ALA A 131 6.71 3.22 -11.80
CA ALA A 131 8.11 2.83 -11.63
C ALA A 131 8.93 2.85 -12.94
N PRO A 132 8.43 2.38 -14.10
CA PRO A 132 9.10 2.59 -15.39
C PRO A 132 9.33 4.07 -15.73
N LYS A 133 8.32 4.92 -15.58
CA LYS A 133 8.44 6.37 -15.83
C LYS A 133 9.41 7.05 -14.85
N TRP A 134 9.38 6.66 -13.58
CA TRP A 134 10.27 7.19 -12.56
C TRP A 134 11.71 6.76 -12.81
N LEU A 135 11.94 5.47 -13.11
CA LEU A 135 13.24 4.93 -13.46
C LEU A 135 13.82 5.61 -14.71
N LYS A 136 12.97 5.92 -15.70
CA LYS A 136 13.33 6.66 -16.93
C LYS A 136 13.72 8.11 -16.64
N ALA A 137 13.06 8.76 -15.70
CA ALA A 137 13.32 10.15 -15.30
C ALA A 137 14.48 10.30 -14.29
N LEU A 138 14.90 9.21 -13.65
CA LEU A 138 15.95 9.25 -12.65
C LEU A 138 17.29 9.61 -13.28
N ASP A 139 17.94 10.59 -12.66
CA ASP A 139 19.30 11.02 -12.97
C ASP A 139 20.04 11.20 -11.63
N LEU A 140 20.97 10.28 -11.34
CA LEU A 140 21.73 10.33 -10.09
C LEU A 140 22.72 11.51 -10.08
N GLY A 141 23.07 12.06 -11.25
CA GLY A 141 23.98 13.20 -11.37
C GLY A 141 23.43 14.45 -10.70
N LYS A 142 22.11 14.62 -10.68
CA LYS A 142 21.43 15.76 -10.01
C LYS A 142 21.67 15.81 -8.50
N TYR A 143 22.03 14.69 -7.89
CA TYR A 143 22.25 14.59 -6.44
C TYR A 143 23.73 14.68 -6.05
N GLN A 144 24.66 14.77 -7.01
CA GLN A 144 26.10 14.70 -6.76
C GLN A 144 26.60 15.71 -5.73
N ALA A 145 26.22 16.98 -5.86
CA ALA A 145 26.63 18.03 -4.93
C ALA A 145 26.08 17.76 -3.50
N GLN A 146 24.86 17.26 -3.40
CA GLN A 146 24.21 16.96 -2.13
C GLN A 146 24.85 15.75 -1.44
N VAL A 147 25.14 14.69 -2.19
CA VAL A 147 25.85 13.49 -1.69
C VAL A 147 27.27 13.85 -1.24
N LEU A 148 27.98 14.68 -2.01
CA LEU A 148 29.32 15.16 -1.66
C LEU A 148 29.32 15.93 -0.35
N GLY A 149 28.39 16.88 -0.19
CA GLY A 149 28.21 17.62 1.06
C GLY A 149 27.93 16.67 2.23
N LYS A 150 26.96 15.75 2.08
CA LYS A 150 26.59 14.80 3.13
C LYS A 150 27.71 13.85 3.55
N LEU A 151 28.55 13.39 2.61
CA LEU A 151 29.71 12.56 2.94
C LEU A 151 30.75 13.35 3.75
N LYS A 152 31.05 14.59 3.33
CA LYS A 152 31.99 15.47 4.04
C LYS A 152 31.48 15.80 5.44
N ASP A 153 30.21 16.17 5.57
CA ASP A 153 29.56 16.47 6.85
C ASP A 153 29.56 15.26 7.79
N PHE A 154 29.29 14.07 7.25
CA PHE A 154 29.30 12.83 8.02
C PHE A 154 30.70 12.51 8.58
N CYS A 155 31.73 12.58 7.74
CA CYS A 155 33.11 12.33 8.17
C CYS A 155 33.57 13.37 9.22
N ALA A 156 33.25 14.65 9.00
CA ALA A 156 33.54 15.71 9.95
C ALA A 156 32.83 15.49 11.30
N SER A 157 31.54 15.11 11.27
CA SER A 157 30.75 14.82 12.46
C SER A 157 31.35 13.65 13.25
N MET A 158 31.78 12.59 12.57
CA MET A 158 32.40 11.44 13.24
C MET A 158 33.72 11.79 13.90
N ARG A 159 34.55 12.62 13.27
CA ARG A 159 35.78 13.12 13.88
C ARG A 159 35.50 13.92 15.14
N VAL A 160 34.56 14.86 15.07
CA VAL A 160 34.16 15.68 16.24
C VAL A 160 33.65 14.80 17.38
N THR A 161 32.82 13.79 17.06
CA THR A 161 32.32 12.82 18.04
C THR A 161 33.45 12.05 18.71
N ILE A 162 34.41 11.52 17.93
CA ILE A 162 35.55 10.78 18.48
C ILE A 162 36.42 11.69 19.37
N SER A 163 36.70 12.93 18.94
CA SER A 163 37.43 13.90 19.75
C SER A 163 36.72 14.17 21.09
N ARG A 164 35.41 14.41 21.07
CA ARG A 164 34.61 14.62 22.30
C ARG A 164 34.65 13.40 23.22
N VAL A 165 34.59 12.19 22.66
CA VAL A 165 34.71 10.94 23.45
C VAL A 165 36.08 10.84 24.11
N LEU A 166 37.16 11.15 23.39
CA LEU A 166 38.54 11.10 23.90
C LEU A 166 38.84 12.16 24.97
N GLU A 167 38.19 13.32 24.89
CA GLU A 167 38.32 14.45 25.82
C GLU A 167 37.43 14.30 27.08
N ALA A 168 36.36 13.51 27.00
CA ALA A 168 35.45 13.27 28.11
C ALA A 168 36.16 12.60 29.31
N ARG A 169 35.59 12.76 30.53
CA ARG A 169 36.16 12.21 31.77
C ARG A 169 36.39 10.70 31.69
N VAL A 170 35.46 9.95 31.10
CA VAL A 170 35.58 8.51 30.86
C VAL A 170 36.60 8.20 29.76
N GLY A 171 36.67 9.02 28.71
CA GLY A 171 37.66 8.89 27.63
C GLY A 171 39.10 9.06 28.11
N ARG A 172 39.35 9.97 29.05
CA ARG A 172 40.66 10.16 29.69
C ARG A 172 41.13 8.96 30.52
N LEU A 173 40.21 8.09 30.92
CA LEU A 173 40.49 6.86 31.68
C LEU A 173 40.62 5.62 30.76
N LEU A 174 40.47 5.77 29.44
CA LEU A 174 40.65 4.66 28.50
C LEU A 174 42.11 4.22 28.42
N PRO A 175 42.40 2.90 28.42
CA PRO A 175 43.74 2.39 28.14
C PRO A 175 44.28 2.86 26.77
N ASP A 176 45.59 3.10 26.68
CA ASP A 176 46.27 3.66 25.49
C ASP A 176 45.95 2.93 24.19
N LYS A 177 45.80 1.60 24.25
CA LYS A 177 45.44 0.77 23.09
C LYS A 177 44.09 1.17 22.47
N TYR A 178 43.11 1.58 23.27
CA TYR A 178 41.78 1.98 22.80
C TYR A 178 41.79 3.44 22.32
N ARG A 179 42.53 4.31 23.01
CA ARG A 179 42.75 5.70 22.59
C ARG A 179 43.42 5.76 21.20
N ALA A 180 44.52 5.04 21.01
CA ALA A 180 45.21 4.96 19.73
C ALA A 180 44.33 4.39 18.61
N ALA A 181 43.41 3.46 18.95
CA ALA A 181 42.48 2.91 17.98
C ALA A 181 41.39 3.92 17.56
N LEU A 182 40.84 4.69 18.51
CA LEU A 182 39.89 5.77 18.22
C LEU A 182 40.53 6.88 17.39
N GLU A 183 41.77 7.27 17.71
CA GLU A 183 42.56 8.25 16.94
C GLU A 183 42.84 7.77 15.51
N ARG A 184 43.14 6.47 15.33
CA ARG A 184 43.31 5.84 14.01
C ARG A 184 42.01 5.91 13.20
N VAL A 185 40.87 5.62 13.82
CA VAL A 185 39.56 5.72 13.16
C VAL A 185 39.26 7.17 12.77
N SER A 186 39.50 8.14 13.67
CA SER A 186 39.32 9.58 13.39
C SER A 186 40.18 10.05 12.21
N SER A 187 41.46 9.65 12.18
CA SER A 187 42.38 9.93 11.07
C SER A 187 41.93 9.27 9.76
N GLY A 188 41.38 8.06 9.84
CA GLY A 188 40.82 7.39 8.68
C GLY A 188 39.57 8.09 8.11
N PHE A 189 38.70 8.64 8.96
CA PHE A 189 37.57 9.47 8.52
C PHE A 189 38.04 10.77 7.86
N HIS A 190 39.13 11.38 8.33
CA HIS A 190 39.75 12.53 7.64
C HIS A 190 40.17 12.16 6.22
N ALA A 191 40.85 11.03 6.05
CA ALA A 191 41.31 10.61 4.74
C ALA A 191 40.14 10.27 3.79
N ILE A 192 39.04 9.70 4.29
CA ILE A 192 37.82 9.50 3.49
C ILE A 192 37.25 10.86 3.05
N GLN A 193 37.24 11.85 3.95
CA GLN A 193 36.76 13.21 3.67
C GLN A 193 37.59 13.91 2.58
N ASP A 194 38.92 13.79 2.63
CA ASP A 194 39.83 14.37 1.63
C ASP A 194 39.65 13.72 0.25
N MET A 195 39.28 12.45 0.22
CA MET A 195 39.02 11.70 -1.01
C MET A 195 37.60 11.89 -1.56
N ALA A 196 36.71 12.59 -0.84
CA ALA A 196 35.29 12.68 -1.21
C ALA A 196 35.06 13.27 -2.60
N ASP A 197 35.86 14.27 -3.01
CA ASP A 197 35.78 14.91 -4.33
C ASP A 197 36.17 13.96 -5.48
N LYS A 198 36.85 12.85 -5.18
CA LYS A 198 37.12 11.76 -6.11
C LYS A 198 36.10 10.62 -5.99
N ILE A 199 35.82 10.19 -4.77
CA ILE A 199 34.93 9.05 -4.47
C ILE A 199 33.52 9.27 -5.02
N VAL A 200 32.93 10.46 -4.78
CA VAL A 200 31.53 10.72 -5.10
C VAL A 200 31.28 10.78 -6.61
N PRO A 201 32.04 11.55 -7.42
CA PRO A 201 31.85 11.57 -8.86
C PRO A 201 32.07 10.21 -9.52
N ASP A 202 33.11 9.48 -9.13
CA ASP A 202 33.42 8.16 -9.70
C ASP A 202 32.29 7.14 -9.43
N ALA A 203 31.80 7.11 -8.19
CA ALA A 203 30.72 6.22 -7.80
C ALA A 203 29.38 6.57 -8.48
N ILE A 204 29.04 7.86 -8.58
CA ILE A 204 27.83 8.30 -9.27
C ILE A 204 27.91 7.97 -10.76
N LYS A 205 29.07 8.18 -11.39
CA LYS A 205 29.31 7.79 -12.78
C LYS A 205 29.07 6.30 -13.00
N GLU A 206 29.58 5.45 -12.12
CA GLU A 206 29.39 4.00 -12.19
C GLU A 206 27.93 3.57 -11.98
N LEU A 207 27.26 4.13 -10.97
CA LEU A 207 25.84 3.87 -10.71
C LEU A 207 24.96 4.36 -11.87
N ASN A 208 25.28 5.51 -12.47
CA ASN A 208 24.57 6.01 -13.65
C ASN A 208 24.77 5.12 -14.87
N ALA A 209 25.97 4.57 -15.09
CA ALA A 209 26.19 3.62 -16.17
C ALA A 209 25.31 2.36 -16.01
N LYS A 210 25.24 1.81 -14.79
CA LYS A 210 24.37 0.68 -14.45
C LYS A 210 22.88 1.03 -14.57
N LEU A 211 22.48 2.24 -14.16
CA LEU A 211 21.13 2.76 -14.32
C LEU A 211 20.75 2.85 -15.81
N LYS A 212 21.66 3.30 -16.67
CA LYS A 212 21.42 3.43 -18.12
C LYS A 212 21.15 2.10 -18.79
N VAL A 213 21.82 1.02 -18.37
CA VAL A 213 21.52 -0.34 -18.86
C VAL A 213 20.04 -0.67 -18.62
N LEU A 214 19.56 -0.49 -17.39
CA LEU A 214 18.17 -0.76 -17.04
C LEU A 214 17.18 0.21 -17.72
N GLN A 215 17.51 1.50 -17.83
CA GLN A 215 16.69 2.48 -18.56
C GLN A 215 16.52 2.14 -20.04
N ASN A 216 17.59 1.66 -20.70
CA ASN A 216 17.55 1.25 -22.10
C ASN A 216 16.69 -0.01 -22.31
N MET A 217 16.67 -0.91 -21.32
CA MET A 217 15.81 -2.10 -21.36
C MET A 217 14.33 -1.76 -21.20
N VAL A 218 14.00 -0.75 -20.38
CA VAL A 218 12.63 -0.19 -20.33
C VAL A 218 12.22 0.35 -21.70
N TYR A 219 13.11 1.07 -22.40
CA TYR A 219 12.85 1.63 -23.74
C TYR A 219 12.63 0.54 -24.82
N ARG A 220 13.39 -0.56 -24.78
CA ARG A 220 13.22 -1.70 -25.70
C ARG A 220 11.91 -2.48 -25.50
N GLY A 221 11.27 -2.35 -24.34
CA GLY A 221 9.92 -2.88 -24.10
C GLY A 221 8.80 -2.00 -24.67
N GLU A 222 9.08 -0.73 -25.01
CA GLU A 222 8.08 0.23 -25.50
C GLU A 222 7.98 0.31 -27.05
N VAL A 223 8.97 -0.15 -27.86
CA VAL A 223 8.93 0.01 -29.34
C VAL A 223 9.55 -1.16 -30.15
N HIS A 224 8.74 -1.66 -31.10
CA HIS A 224 8.93 -2.58 -32.25
C HIS A 224 8.70 -4.10 -32.06
N GLU A 225 7.43 -4.49 -32.29
CA GLU A 225 7.11 -5.66 -33.10
C GLU A 225 7.93 -5.63 -34.39
N ILE A 226 8.85 -6.56 -34.55
CA ILE A 226 9.28 -7.01 -35.87
C ILE A 226 8.73 -8.42 -36.01
N ALA A 227 7.83 -8.58 -36.97
CA ALA A 227 7.36 -9.88 -37.39
C ALA A 227 8.53 -10.62 -38.07
N THR A 228 9.08 -11.61 -37.39
CA THR A 228 9.78 -12.72 -38.04
C THR A 228 9.43 -13.98 -37.28
N GLY A 229 8.91 -14.96 -38.03
CA GLY A 229 8.18 -16.10 -37.52
C GLY A 229 8.96 -16.95 -36.51
N GLY A 230 8.20 -17.56 -35.59
CA GLY A 230 8.67 -18.62 -34.71
C GLY A 230 8.67 -18.26 -33.23
N ALA A 231 7.54 -18.52 -32.58
CA ALA A 231 7.30 -18.66 -31.14
C ALA A 231 7.24 -17.38 -30.25
N PRO A 232 6.03 -16.99 -29.79
CA PRO A 232 5.84 -16.11 -28.65
C PRO A 232 5.31 -16.91 -27.44
N LYS A 233 6.20 -17.35 -26.55
CA LYS A 233 5.80 -17.70 -25.16
C LYS A 233 6.19 -16.62 -24.16
N LEU A 234 7.30 -15.90 -24.37
CA LEU A 234 7.75 -14.81 -23.48
C LEU A 234 6.91 -13.52 -23.53
N LYS A 235 6.35 -13.14 -24.70
CA LYS A 235 5.54 -11.91 -24.84
C LYS A 235 4.30 -11.93 -23.95
N ARG A 236 3.61 -13.07 -23.88
CA ARG A 236 2.38 -13.24 -23.09
C ARG A 236 2.64 -13.12 -21.59
N GLU A 237 3.74 -13.68 -21.08
CA GLU A 237 4.09 -13.61 -19.66
C GLU A 237 4.56 -12.21 -19.25
N ALA A 238 5.33 -11.52 -20.09
CA ALA A 238 5.78 -10.16 -19.82
C ALA A 238 4.63 -9.14 -19.86
N GLU A 239 3.72 -9.26 -20.83
CA GLU A 239 2.51 -8.44 -20.92
C GLU A 239 1.54 -8.73 -19.77
N ALA A 240 1.33 -10.01 -19.43
CA ALA A 240 0.52 -10.40 -18.27
C ALA A 240 1.12 -9.84 -16.97
N TYR A 241 2.44 -9.91 -16.79
CA TYR A 241 3.12 -9.35 -15.62
C TYR A 241 2.99 -7.82 -15.54
N LEU A 242 3.09 -7.11 -16.67
CA LEU A 242 2.90 -5.65 -16.72
C LEU A 242 1.44 -5.25 -16.46
N GLN A 243 0.48 -6.01 -16.98
CA GLN A 243 -0.95 -5.80 -16.71
C GLN A 243 -1.29 -6.09 -15.25
N GLU A 244 -0.77 -7.18 -14.66
CA GLU A 244 -0.94 -7.53 -13.24
C GLU A 244 -0.33 -6.45 -12.32
N ARG A 245 0.84 -5.89 -12.68
CA ARG A 245 1.48 -4.77 -11.95
C ARG A 245 0.72 -3.45 -12.12
N LYS A 246 0.16 -3.17 -13.30
CA LYS A 246 -0.69 -2.01 -13.55
C LYS A 246 -1.96 -2.10 -12.69
N PHE A 247 -2.59 -3.28 -12.65
CA PHE A 247 -3.69 -3.58 -11.76
C PHE A 247 -3.29 -3.30 -10.31
N ALA A 248 -2.22 -3.91 -9.79
CA ALA A 248 -1.71 -3.65 -8.43
C ALA A 248 -1.43 -2.16 -8.11
N ARG A 249 -1.06 -1.35 -9.10
CA ARG A 249 -0.88 0.10 -8.94
C ARG A 249 -2.21 0.87 -8.93
N GLU A 250 -3.18 0.45 -9.72
CA GLU A 250 -4.55 0.97 -9.69
C GLU A 250 -5.23 0.66 -8.35
N ILE A 251 -5.00 -0.54 -7.78
CA ILE A 251 -5.40 -0.91 -6.41
C ILE A 251 -4.90 0.11 -5.38
N ARG A 252 -3.66 0.60 -5.50
CA ARG A 252 -3.04 1.53 -4.53
C ARG A 252 -3.59 2.95 -4.56
N ARG A 253 -4.22 3.37 -5.67
CA ARG A 253 -4.81 4.70 -5.77
C ARG A 253 -6.30 4.73 -5.46
N GLY A 254 -6.98 3.58 -5.53
CA GLY A 254 -8.41 3.43 -5.28
C GLY A 254 -9.26 4.34 -6.18
N ARG A 255 -9.81 3.82 -7.28
CA ARG A 255 -10.60 4.65 -8.20
C ARG A 255 -11.92 5.12 -7.60
N PHE A 256 -12.50 4.28 -6.73
CA PHE A 256 -13.74 4.56 -6.01
C PHE A 256 -13.48 4.45 -4.50
N PRO A 257 -12.79 5.43 -3.91
CA PRO A 257 -12.47 5.37 -2.50
C PRO A 257 -13.72 5.52 -1.64
N SER A 258 -13.78 4.75 -0.54
CA SER A 258 -14.77 4.93 0.51
C SER A 258 -14.95 6.40 0.87
N ALA A 259 -16.21 6.82 0.95
CA ALA A 259 -16.61 8.13 1.42
C ALA A 259 -16.11 8.34 2.85
N GLU A 260 -15.97 9.62 3.23
CA GLU A 260 -15.63 10.01 4.60
C GLU A 260 -16.63 9.39 5.58
N CYS A 261 -16.16 8.51 6.47
CA CYS A 261 -17.01 7.61 7.23
C CYS A 261 -16.55 7.39 8.68
N MET A 262 -15.60 8.18 9.18
CA MET A 262 -15.07 8.06 10.54
C MET A 262 -16.18 8.12 11.59
N ALA A 263 -16.11 7.21 12.55
CA ALA A 263 -17.03 7.05 13.67
C ALA A 263 -16.26 7.05 15.01
N ASP A 264 -15.43 8.08 15.17
CA ASP A 264 -14.47 8.29 16.27
C ASP A 264 -14.88 9.43 17.21
N GLU A 265 -16.16 9.84 17.18
CA GLU A 265 -16.70 10.99 17.92
C GLU A 265 -16.04 12.34 17.56
N GLY A 266 -15.25 12.37 16.49
CA GLY A 266 -14.58 13.56 16.00
C GLY A 266 -15.46 14.45 15.12
N LYS A 267 -14.80 15.42 14.46
CA LYS A 267 -15.46 16.39 13.57
C LYS A 267 -16.17 15.75 12.39
N VAL A 268 -15.61 14.65 11.87
CA VAL A 268 -16.21 13.90 10.76
C VAL A 268 -17.52 13.26 11.20
N GLU A 269 -17.53 12.54 12.33
CA GLU A 269 -18.75 11.92 12.85
C GLU A 269 -19.83 12.97 13.10
N ALA A 270 -19.48 14.11 13.69
CA ALA A 270 -20.42 15.21 13.91
C ALA A 270 -21.00 15.75 12.59
N TRP A 271 -20.15 15.92 11.56
CA TRP A 271 -20.59 16.33 10.23
C TRP A 271 -21.52 15.31 9.56
N LEU A 272 -21.20 14.01 9.67
CA LEU A 272 -22.03 12.93 9.13
C LEU A 272 -23.41 12.91 9.78
N LYS A 273 -23.47 13.03 11.11
CA LYS A 273 -24.73 13.14 11.87
C LYS A 273 -25.53 14.36 11.44
N ALA A 274 -24.89 15.52 11.28
CA ALA A 274 -25.56 16.73 10.83
C ALA A 274 -26.08 16.61 9.38
N LYS A 275 -25.31 15.97 8.50
CA LYS A 275 -25.65 15.81 7.08
C LYS A 275 -26.78 14.81 6.85
N TYR A 276 -26.72 13.63 7.47
CA TYR A 276 -27.65 12.53 7.19
C TYR A 276 -28.76 12.39 8.24
N GLY A 277 -28.51 12.81 9.49
CA GLY A 277 -29.46 12.69 10.60
C GLY A 277 -30.85 13.25 10.32
N PRO A 278 -31.00 14.47 9.74
CA PRO A 278 -32.32 15.01 9.42
C PRO A 278 -33.13 14.13 8.45
N LYS A 279 -32.47 13.48 7.49
CA LYS A 279 -33.14 12.57 6.54
C LYS A 279 -33.44 11.22 7.18
N ILE A 280 -32.56 10.70 8.01
CA ILE A 280 -32.81 9.49 8.79
C ILE A 280 -34.06 9.66 9.67
N ALA A 281 -34.19 10.80 10.35
CA ALA A 281 -35.37 11.14 11.13
C ALA A 281 -36.66 11.27 10.28
N GLN A 282 -36.54 11.51 8.97
CA GLN A 282 -37.65 11.53 8.00
C GLN A 282 -37.98 10.14 7.43
N GLY A 283 -37.35 9.07 7.94
CA GLY A 283 -37.61 7.69 7.52
C GLY A 283 -36.69 7.14 6.43
N TRP A 284 -35.54 7.77 6.19
CA TRP A 284 -34.47 7.13 5.40
C TRP A 284 -33.73 6.09 6.25
N PRO A 285 -33.16 5.03 5.64
CA PRO A 285 -32.37 4.03 6.36
C PRO A 285 -31.25 4.66 7.19
N ASP A 286 -31.07 4.19 8.42
CA ASP A 286 -29.99 4.68 9.29
C ASP A 286 -28.63 4.08 8.89
N ILE A 287 -27.96 4.75 7.96
CA ILE A 287 -26.59 4.41 7.53
C ILE A 287 -25.52 4.75 8.57
N LEU A 288 -25.89 5.36 9.70
CA LEU A 288 -24.99 5.70 10.81
C LEU A 288 -25.16 4.73 12.00
N ALA A 289 -26.05 3.75 11.92
CA ALA A 289 -26.30 2.80 13.01
C ALA A 289 -25.12 1.85 13.25
N LYS A 290 -24.49 1.37 12.18
CA LYS A 290 -23.46 0.32 12.25
C LYS A 290 -22.06 0.91 12.30
N ARG A 291 -21.38 0.64 13.41
CA ARG A 291 -19.96 0.96 13.61
C ARG A 291 -19.14 -0.32 13.56
N GLY A 292 -17.99 -0.27 12.90
CA GLY A 292 -17.09 -1.41 12.79
C GLY A 292 -15.69 -1.01 12.40
N LEU A 293 -14.80 -1.99 12.47
CA LEU A 293 -13.47 -1.89 11.87
C LEU A 293 -13.56 -2.37 10.44
N MET A 294 -12.84 -1.72 9.55
CA MET A 294 -12.64 -2.23 8.20
C MET A 294 -11.16 -2.10 7.85
N ARG A 295 -10.65 -3.10 7.13
CA ARG A 295 -9.22 -3.25 6.85
C ARG A 295 -8.55 -1.99 6.30
N MET A 296 -9.22 -1.26 5.41
CA MET A 296 -8.69 -0.03 4.79
C MET A 296 -8.52 1.16 5.75
N PHE A 297 -9.14 1.11 6.94
CA PHE A 297 -9.03 2.13 7.98
C PHE A 297 -8.24 1.66 9.21
N GLY A 298 -7.69 0.44 9.18
CA GLY A 298 -6.93 -0.11 10.31
C GLY A 298 -7.78 -0.24 11.58
N GLU A 299 -7.30 0.33 12.69
CA GLU A 299 -7.96 0.29 14.00
C GLU A 299 -9.02 1.39 14.18
N GLN A 300 -9.21 2.25 13.18
CA GLN A 300 -10.21 3.32 13.24
C GLN A 300 -11.62 2.76 13.04
N LYS A 301 -12.54 3.15 13.93
CA LYS A 301 -13.95 2.83 13.78
C LYS A 301 -14.56 3.71 12.69
N VAL A 302 -15.36 3.08 11.83
CA VAL A 302 -16.11 3.75 10.77
C VAL A 302 -17.58 3.34 10.79
N PHE A 303 -18.43 4.19 10.23
CA PHE A 303 -19.79 3.81 9.87
C PHE A 303 -19.73 2.89 8.65
N THR A 304 -19.89 1.59 8.87
CA THR A 304 -19.61 0.57 7.83
C THR A 304 -20.51 0.73 6.61
N ASP A 305 -21.73 1.22 6.80
CA ASP A 305 -22.70 1.43 5.72
C ASP A 305 -22.41 2.71 4.92
N VAL A 306 -21.75 3.69 5.52
CA VAL A 306 -21.23 4.87 4.80
C VAL A 306 -20.00 4.48 3.99
N ALA A 307 -19.14 3.64 4.57
CA ALA A 307 -17.87 3.21 3.98
C ALA A 307 -18.04 2.39 2.69
N THR A 308 -19.22 1.81 2.44
CA THR A 308 -19.54 1.11 1.18
C THR A 308 -19.79 2.05 0.01
N PHE A 309 -19.98 3.35 0.25
CA PHE A 309 -20.16 4.33 -0.81
C PHE A 309 -18.84 4.99 -1.20
N SER A 310 -18.72 5.36 -2.47
CA SER A 310 -17.65 6.23 -2.97
C SER A 310 -18.22 7.59 -3.35
N GLY A 311 -17.64 8.66 -2.80
CA GLY A 311 -18.03 10.03 -3.11
C GLY A 311 -19.38 10.42 -2.50
N GLU A 312 -20.27 11.00 -3.31
CA GLU A 312 -21.56 11.52 -2.84
C GLU A 312 -22.57 10.42 -2.54
N ILE A 313 -23.25 10.54 -1.39
CA ILE A 313 -24.38 9.72 -0.99
C ILE A 313 -25.65 10.58 -1.07
N LYS A 314 -26.54 10.23 -1.99
CA LYS A 314 -27.75 10.99 -2.28
C LYS A 314 -28.97 10.35 -1.62
N ALA A 315 -29.76 11.14 -0.92
CA ALA A 315 -31.08 10.73 -0.46
C ALA A 315 -32.04 10.64 -1.67
N VAL A 316 -32.70 9.51 -1.82
CA VAL A 316 -33.67 9.22 -2.89
C VAL A 316 -34.98 8.77 -2.25
N THR A 317 -36.09 9.31 -2.73
CA THR A 317 -37.44 8.92 -2.27
C THR A 317 -37.93 7.65 -2.94
N ALA A 318 -38.90 6.97 -2.35
CA ALA A 318 -39.57 5.82 -3.00
C ALA A 318 -40.15 6.17 -4.38
N LYS A 319 -40.66 7.41 -4.57
CA LYS A 319 -41.18 7.89 -5.86
C LYS A 319 -40.08 8.00 -6.92
N GLU A 320 -38.89 8.45 -6.55
CA GLU A 320 -37.73 8.52 -7.46
C GLU A 320 -37.14 7.14 -7.79
N LEU A 321 -37.56 6.08 -7.10
CA LEU A 321 -37.22 4.69 -7.45
C LEU A 321 -38.18 4.09 -8.49
N ALA A 322 -39.32 4.73 -8.76
CA ALA A 322 -40.29 4.21 -9.71
C ALA A 322 -39.71 3.99 -11.11
N GLY A 323 -40.06 2.86 -11.73
CA GLY A 323 -39.56 2.47 -13.05
C GLY A 323 -38.11 1.96 -13.07
N LYS A 324 -37.37 2.02 -11.96
CA LYS A 324 -35.98 1.54 -11.92
C LYS A 324 -35.91 0.01 -11.82
N LYS A 325 -34.79 -0.52 -12.27
CA LYS A 325 -34.37 -1.90 -12.00
C LYS A 325 -33.40 -1.92 -10.84
N VAL A 326 -33.56 -2.91 -9.97
CA VAL A 326 -32.58 -3.23 -8.93
C VAL A 326 -32.27 -4.72 -8.96
N TYR A 327 -31.06 -5.09 -8.59
CA TYR A 327 -30.63 -6.49 -8.62
C TYR A 327 -29.75 -6.86 -7.43
N ARG A 328 -29.70 -8.17 -7.15
CA ARG A 328 -28.81 -8.75 -6.14
C ARG A 328 -28.44 -10.17 -6.52
N VAL A 329 -27.16 -10.52 -6.35
CA VAL A 329 -26.67 -11.90 -6.48
C VAL A 329 -26.70 -12.56 -5.10
N PHE A 330 -27.15 -13.80 -5.04
CA PHE A 330 -27.24 -14.62 -3.83
C PHE A 330 -26.94 -16.09 -4.15
N GLY A 331 -26.70 -16.93 -3.15
CA GLY A 331 -26.25 -18.30 -3.41
C GLY A 331 -26.16 -19.16 -2.16
N ASN A 332 -25.95 -20.45 -2.38
CA ASN A 332 -25.62 -21.41 -1.33
C ASN A 332 -24.21 -21.15 -0.78
N PRO A 333 -23.85 -21.74 0.38
CA PRO A 333 -22.49 -21.67 0.88
C PRO A 333 -21.49 -22.22 -0.15
N SER A 334 -20.29 -21.66 -0.15
CA SER A 334 -19.16 -22.13 -0.97
C SER A 334 -17.92 -22.34 -0.11
N GLU A 335 -16.81 -22.71 -0.74
CA GLU A 335 -15.52 -22.86 -0.05
C GLU A 335 -15.10 -21.57 0.68
N LEU A 336 -15.28 -20.40 0.05
CA LEU A 336 -14.89 -19.12 0.65
C LEU A 336 -16.05 -18.41 1.37
N ALA A 337 -17.27 -18.48 0.84
CA ALA A 337 -18.49 -17.97 1.47
C ALA A 337 -19.13 -19.05 2.36
N SER A 338 -18.49 -19.31 3.50
CA SER A 338 -18.79 -20.47 4.36
C SER A 338 -19.99 -20.29 5.31
N TRP A 339 -20.77 -19.20 5.21
CA TRP A 339 -21.91 -19.01 6.13
C TRP A 339 -22.99 -20.06 5.83
N PRO A 340 -23.46 -20.85 6.82
CA PRO A 340 -24.25 -22.07 6.56
C PRO A 340 -25.54 -21.89 5.75
N GLY A 341 -26.20 -20.73 5.83
CA GLY A 341 -27.41 -20.47 5.03
C GLY A 341 -27.15 -19.84 3.65
N GLY A 342 -25.89 -19.61 3.29
CA GLY A 342 -25.49 -18.85 2.10
C GLY A 342 -26.01 -17.40 2.09
N SER A 343 -25.77 -16.66 1.01
CA SER A 343 -26.33 -15.31 0.91
C SER A 343 -27.84 -15.35 0.61
N SER A 344 -28.57 -14.33 1.08
CA SER A 344 -30.01 -14.18 0.86
C SER A 344 -30.33 -13.22 -0.29
N ALA A 345 -31.44 -13.49 -0.99
CA ALA A 345 -31.91 -12.71 -2.12
C ALA A 345 -32.45 -11.32 -1.73
N GLY A 346 -33.13 -11.20 -0.58
CA GLY A 346 -33.61 -9.91 -0.07
C GLY A 346 -32.58 -9.18 0.81
N GLY A 347 -31.50 -9.85 1.21
CA GLY A 347 -30.47 -9.30 2.09
C GLY A 347 -30.88 -9.12 3.54
N ARG A 348 -30.14 -8.27 4.24
CA ARG A 348 -30.49 -7.75 5.57
C ARG A 348 -31.43 -6.55 5.42
N SER A 349 -32.08 -6.09 6.49
CA SER A 349 -32.82 -4.81 6.46
C SER A 349 -32.06 -3.73 7.26
N PRO A 350 -31.70 -2.57 6.67
CA PRO A 350 -31.73 -2.24 5.23
C PRO A 350 -30.67 -3.00 4.42
N ALA A 351 -30.96 -3.27 3.14
CA ALA A 351 -30.11 -4.04 2.22
C ALA A 351 -29.43 -3.18 1.17
N PHE A 352 -28.28 -3.67 0.70
CA PHE A 352 -27.60 -3.18 -0.49
C PHE A 352 -28.18 -3.84 -1.75
N TRP A 353 -28.45 -3.03 -2.76
CA TRP A 353 -28.96 -3.44 -4.08
C TRP A 353 -28.18 -2.75 -5.18
N GLY A 354 -27.82 -3.48 -6.24
CA GLY A 354 -27.32 -2.86 -7.47
C GLY A 354 -28.46 -2.17 -8.22
N VAL A 355 -28.17 -1.10 -8.96
CA VAL A 355 -29.15 -0.32 -9.73
C VAL A 355 -28.87 -0.39 -11.21
N GLY A 356 -29.94 -0.51 -12.01
CA GLY A 356 -29.86 -0.51 -13.46
C GLY A 356 -29.76 -1.92 -14.03
N GLU A 357 -29.01 -2.04 -15.13
CA GLU A 357 -28.85 -3.32 -15.81
C GLU A 357 -28.00 -4.27 -14.97
N PRO A 358 -28.47 -5.52 -14.76
CA PRO A 358 -27.71 -6.51 -14.01
C PRO A 358 -26.41 -6.88 -14.74
N PRO A 359 -25.34 -7.27 -14.00
CA PRO A 359 -24.10 -7.73 -14.60
C PRO A 359 -24.34 -8.98 -15.45
N LYS A 360 -23.66 -9.06 -16.60
CA LYS A 360 -23.76 -10.20 -17.53
C LYS A 360 -22.70 -11.25 -17.26
N THR A 361 -21.60 -10.85 -16.64
CA THR A 361 -20.45 -11.72 -16.34
C THR A 361 -20.09 -11.67 -14.86
N ALA A 362 -19.44 -12.74 -14.39
CA ALA A 362 -18.86 -12.75 -13.04
C ALA A 362 -17.83 -11.65 -12.83
N GLU A 363 -17.06 -11.28 -13.86
CA GLU A 363 -16.09 -10.20 -13.76
C GLU A 363 -16.76 -8.86 -13.49
N GLU A 364 -17.81 -8.52 -14.26
CA GLU A 364 -18.57 -7.27 -14.08
C GLU A 364 -19.19 -7.22 -12.67
N TRP A 365 -19.82 -8.32 -12.25
CA TRP A 365 -20.39 -8.42 -10.92
C TRP A 365 -19.31 -8.24 -9.84
N ARG A 366 -18.26 -9.06 -9.89
CA ARG A 366 -17.25 -9.11 -8.85
C ARG A 366 -16.50 -7.78 -8.75
N ARG A 367 -16.04 -7.22 -9.87
CA ARG A 367 -15.25 -5.97 -9.87
C ARG A 367 -16.09 -4.75 -9.54
N PHE A 368 -17.22 -4.55 -10.20
CA PHE A 368 -17.97 -3.28 -10.10
C PHE A 368 -19.02 -3.28 -9.00
N SER A 369 -19.61 -4.44 -8.67
CA SER A 369 -20.47 -4.56 -7.48
C SER A 369 -19.67 -4.78 -6.19
N ALA A 370 -18.36 -5.00 -6.31
CA ALA A 370 -17.40 -5.20 -5.21
C ALA A 370 -17.85 -6.23 -4.16
N VAL A 371 -18.45 -7.34 -4.59
CA VAL A 371 -18.90 -8.41 -3.68
C VAL A 371 -17.78 -9.41 -3.46
N LEU A 372 -17.18 -9.42 -2.27
CA LEU A 372 -16.10 -10.33 -1.91
C LEU A 372 -16.50 -11.81 -2.04
N ASP A 373 -15.54 -12.67 -2.38
CA ASP A 373 -15.72 -14.12 -2.45
C ASP A 373 -16.19 -14.67 -1.11
N THR A 374 -15.69 -14.11 0.00
CA THR A 374 -16.09 -14.49 1.37
C THR A 374 -17.52 -14.10 1.72
N TRP A 375 -18.16 -13.23 0.93
CA TRP A 375 -19.54 -12.82 1.14
C TRP A 375 -20.53 -13.63 0.28
N ASN A 376 -20.13 -13.97 -0.94
CA ASN A 376 -20.98 -14.72 -1.86
C ASN A 376 -20.15 -15.50 -2.89
N GLY A 377 -20.32 -16.82 -2.90
CA GLY A 377 -19.62 -17.74 -3.80
C GLY A 377 -20.16 -17.84 -5.22
N ASN A 378 -21.21 -17.06 -5.59
CA ASN A 378 -22.05 -17.21 -6.79
C ASN A 378 -23.28 -18.12 -6.57
N GLY A 379 -24.25 -18.04 -7.50
CA GLY A 379 -25.36 -18.98 -7.57
C GLY A 379 -26.49 -18.44 -8.44
N PHE A 380 -27.25 -17.52 -7.86
CA PHE A 380 -28.49 -16.99 -8.42
C PHE A 380 -28.48 -15.46 -8.38
N MET A 381 -29.30 -14.87 -9.24
CA MET A 381 -29.53 -13.43 -9.26
C MET A 381 -31.02 -13.19 -9.18
N VAL A 382 -31.41 -12.23 -8.34
CA VAL A 382 -32.74 -11.64 -8.37
C VAL A 382 -32.66 -10.27 -9.03
N VAL A 383 -33.58 -10.01 -9.96
CA VAL A 383 -33.78 -8.71 -10.61
C VAL A 383 -35.21 -8.28 -10.33
N MET A 384 -35.38 -7.08 -9.80
CA MET A 384 -36.68 -6.49 -9.56
C MET A 384 -36.89 -5.29 -10.48
N GLN A 385 -37.98 -5.32 -11.24
CA GLN A 385 -38.46 -4.16 -12.00
C GLN A 385 -39.50 -3.44 -11.16
N LEU A 386 -39.14 -2.26 -10.67
CA LEU A 386 -40.03 -1.43 -9.87
C LEU A 386 -41.07 -0.77 -10.81
N PRO A 387 -42.37 -0.82 -10.49
CA PRO A 387 -43.41 -0.23 -11.32
C PRO A 387 -43.37 1.31 -11.27
N HIS A 388 -44.08 1.97 -12.19
CA HIS A 388 -44.11 3.44 -12.29
C HIS A 388 -44.83 4.11 -11.11
N ASP A 389 -45.67 3.38 -10.39
CA ASP A 389 -46.37 3.80 -9.17
C ASP A 389 -45.72 3.22 -7.89
N PHE A 390 -44.46 2.76 -7.97
CA PHE A 390 -43.76 2.10 -6.86
C PHE A 390 -43.79 2.93 -5.56
N GLY A 391 -43.61 4.24 -5.65
CA GLY A 391 -43.62 5.13 -4.48
C GLY A 391 -44.96 5.21 -3.75
N ASP A 392 -46.06 4.90 -4.43
CA ASP A 392 -47.39 4.86 -3.81
C ASP A 392 -47.66 3.47 -3.18
N ARG A 393 -47.05 2.42 -3.74
CA ARG A 393 -47.17 1.03 -3.27
C ARG A 393 -46.27 0.72 -2.08
N VAL A 394 -45.06 1.29 -2.07
CA VAL A 394 -44.05 1.10 -1.02
C VAL A 394 -43.49 2.47 -0.59
N PRO A 395 -44.32 3.33 0.03
CA PRO A 395 -43.94 4.72 0.34
C PRO A 395 -42.80 4.83 1.37
N THR A 396 -42.53 3.77 2.11
CA THR A 396 -41.44 3.69 3.10
C THR A 396 -40.09 3.32 2.49
N ALA A 397 -40.02 2.96 1.21
CA ALA A 397 -38.78 2.54 0.53
C ALA A 397 -37.89 3.73 0.13
N ASN A 398 -37.71 4.69 1.03
CA ASN A 398 -36.69 5.72 0.89
C ASN A 398 -35.30 5.08 0.94
N ALA A 399 -34.36 5.63 0.18
CA ALA A 399 -33.07 5.00 -0.06
C ALA A 399 -31.91 5.98 -0.09
N TRP A 400 -30.72 5.46 0.14
CA TRP A 400 -29.46 6.14 -0.14
C TRP A 400 -28.85 5.60 -1.42
N ALA A 401 -28.61 6.48 -2.39
CA ALA A 401 -28.02 6.13 -3.67
C ALA A 401 -26.59 6.66 -3.79
N GLY A 402 -25.72 5.92 -4.46
CA GLY A 402 -24.36 6.37 -4.75
C GLY A 402 -23.54 5.29 -5.45
N LYS A 403 -22.27 5.58 -5.67
CA LYS A 403 -21.33 4.61 -6.25
C LYS A 403 -20.84 3.63 -5.19
N ILE A 404 -20.62 2.39 -5.59
CA ILE A 404 -19.98 1.36 -4.75
C ILE A 404 -18.51 1.72 -4.57
N ALA A 405 -18.05 1.78 -3.32
CA ALA A 405 -16.65 1.92 -2.99
C ALA A 405 -15.89 0.60 -3.10
N GLU A 406 -14.59 0.73 -3.30
CA GLU A 406 -13.65 -0.37 -3.31
C GLU A 406 -13.74 -1.21 -2.02
N GLN A 407 -13.58 -2.53 -2.16
CA GLN A 407 -13.67 -3.50 -1.06
C GLN A 407 -12.39 -4.30 -0.92
N PHE A 408 -12.06 -4.64 0.33
CA PHE A 408 -10.87 -5.40 0.68
C PHE A 408 -11.26 -6.63 1.50
N GLY A 409 -10.79 -7.79 1.06
CA GLY A 409 -10.94 -9.05 1.77
C GLY A 409 -10.14 -9.09 3.06
N GLU A 410 -10.65 -9.87 4.02
CA GLU A 410 -9.98 -10.07 5.31
C GLU A 410 -9.07 -11.31 5.30
N LYS A 411 -9.38 -12.30 4.46
CA LYS A 411 -8.63 -13.56 4.32
C LYS A 411 -7.46 -13.42 3.36
N THR A 412 -6.49 -14.32 3.50
CA THR A 412 -5.30 -14.43 2.62
C THR A 412 -5.52 -15.55 1.58
N PRO A 413 -5.22 -15.34 0.28
CA PRO A 413 -4.78 -14.09 -0.36
C PRO A 413 -5.82 -12.98 -0.23
N VAL A 414 -5.36 -11.75 -0.04
CA VAL A 414 -6.25 -10.59 0.09
C VAL A 414 -6.92 -10.31 -1.24
N GLN A 415 -8.26 -10.27 -1.25
CA GLN A 415 -9.03 -9.84 -2.40
C GLN A 415 -9.19 -8.32 -2.40
N TYR A 416 -9.04 -7.68 -3.56
CA TYR A 416 -9.37 -6.28 -3.77
C TYR A 416 -10.35 -6.14 -4.94
N LEU A 417 -11.44 -5.41 -4.72
CA LEU A 417 -12.44 -5.14 -5.75
C LEU A 417 -12.63 -3.63 -5.89
N GLU A 418 -12.59 -3.13 -7.11
CA GLU A 418 -12.52 -1.69 -7.42
C GLU A 418 -13.82 -0.94 -7.10
N GLY A 419 -14.98 -1.59 -7.24
CA GLY A 419 -16.28 -0.94 -7.12
C GLY A 419 -16.62 -0.08 -8.35
N GLY A 420 -17.55 0.86 -8.16
CA GLY A 420 -17.94 1.84 -9.18
C GLY A 420 -19.31 1.63 -9.84
N ALA A 421 -19.99 0.50 -9.61
CA ALA A 421 -21.41 0.40 -9.99
C ALA A 421 -22.30 1.25 -9.08
N ASP A 422 -23.53 1.49 -9.51
CA ASP A 422 -24.54 2.21 -8.72
C ASP A 422 -25.22 1.26 -7.73
N GLN A 423 -25.35 1.72 -6.48
CA GLN A 423 -26.04 0.98 -5.42
C GLN A 423 -27.15 1.81 -4.75
N LEU A 424 -28.05 1.08 -4.10
CA LEU A 424 -29.00 1.60 -3.11
C LEU A 424 -28.80 0.89 -1.78
N VAL A 425 -28.88 1.67 -0.69
CA VAL A 425 -29.20 1.16 0.64
C VAL A 425 -30.66 1.50 0.91
N VAL A 426 -31.50 0.48 0.98
CA VAL A 426 -32.96 0.63 1.08
C VAL A 426 -33.54 -0.50 1.93
N ASP A 427 -34.59 -0.18 2.66
CA ASP A 427 -35.45 -1.17 3.30
C ASP A 427 -36.73 -1.35 2.49
N PHE A 428 -36.88 -2.51 1.85
CA PHE A 428 -38.10 -2.86 1.12
C PHE A 428 -39.15 -3.57 2.00
N GLY A 429 -38.88 -3.76 3.29
CA GLY A 429 -39.79 -4.40 4.24
C GLY A 429 -40.26 -5.78 3.75
N LYS A 430 -41.59 -5.97 3.70
CA LYS A 430 -42.23 -7.23 3.28
C LYS A 430 -41.81 -7.72 1.89
N LEU A 431 -41.46 -6.81 0.97
CA LEU A 431 -40.94 -7.21 -0.34
C LEU A 431 -39.59 -7.93 -0.22
N SER A 432 -38.69 -7.46 0.67
CA SER A 432 -37.42 -8.16 0.93
C SER A 432 -37.62 -9.52 1.62
N GLU A 433 -38.62 -9.64 2.50
CA GLU A 433 -39.00 -10.92 3.14
C GLU A 433 -39.48 -11.92 2.08
N PHE A 434 -40.44 -11.52 1.24
CA PHE A 434 -40.96 -12.33 0.14
C PHE A 434 -39.84 -12.80 -0.81
N VAL A 435 -38.98 -11.88 -1.24
CA VAL A 435 -37.85 -12.21 -2.13
C VAL A 435 -36.88 -13.19 -1.47
N THR A 436 -36.65 -13.06 -0.16
CA THR A 436 -35.79 -13.98 0.59
C THR A 436 -36.40 -15.38 0.69
N GLU A 437 -37.70 -15.48 0.97
CA GLU A 437 -38.41 -16.76 1.02
C GLU A 437 -38.37 -17.48 -0.33
N GLU A 438 -38.70 -16.80 -1.42
CA GLU A 438 -38.64 -17.37 -2.77
C GLU A 438 -37.20 -17.75 -3.16
N GLY A 439 -36.22 -16.90 -2.86
CA GLY A 439 -34.81 -17.21 -3.08
C GLY A 439 -34.34 -18.45 -2.32
N ASN A 440 -34.79 -18.66 -1.08
CA ASN A 440 -34.48 -19.86 -0.31
C ASN A 440 -35.12 -21.12 -0.89
N LYS A 441 -36.36 -21.04 -1.40
CA LYS A 441 -37.00 -22.15 -2.12
C LYS A 441 -36.19 -22.55 -3.34
N ILE A 442 -35.74 -21.57 -4.13
CA ILE A 442 -34.89 -21.79 -5.32
C ILE A 442 -33.55 -22.42 -4.92
N LYS A 443 -32.86 -21.89 -3.91
CA LYS A 443 -31.60 -22.47 -3.40
C LYS A 443 -31.75 -23.95 -3.04
N LYS A 444 -32.83 -24.30 -2.33
CA LYS A 444 -33.13 -25.69 -1.93
C LYS A 444 -33.47 -26.59 -3.12
N GLN A 445 -34.23 -26.08 -4.08
CA GLN A 445 -34.59 -26.83 -5.29
C GLN A 445 -33.36 -27.22 -6.12
N PHE A 446 -32.33 -26.38 -6.13
CA PHE A 446 -31.13 -26.55 -6.96
C PHE A 446 -29.85 -26.87 -6.15
N GLU A 447 -29.98 -27.26 -4.88
CA GLU A 447 -28.86 -27.50 -3.97
C GLU A 447 -27.88 -28.56 -4.50
N ASN A 448 -28.40 -29.63 -5.11
CA ASN A 448 -27.61 -30.75 -5.63
C ASN A 448 -27.42 -30.72 -7.15
N PHE A 449 -27.77 -29.62 -7.83
CA PHE A 449 -27.68 -29.54 -9.28
C PHE A 449 -26.25 -29.28 -9.75
N THR A 450 -25.66 -30.22 -10.49
CA THR A 450 -24.35 -30.06 -11.14
C THR A 450 -24.53 -29.60 -12.60
N GLY A 451 -23.85 -28.51 -12.98
CA GLY A 451 -23.86 -27.94 -14.34
C GLY A 451 -24.70 -26.67 -14.53
N HIS A 452 -24.88 -26.27 -15.80
CA HIS A 452 -25.71 -25.13 -16.18
C HIS A 452 -27.19 -25.50 -16.22
N ALA A 453 -28.00 -24.79 -15.44
CA ALA A 453 -29.44 -24.90 -15.49
C ALA A 453 -30.00 -23.59 -16.05
N ASN A 454 -30.94 -23.68 -16.98
CA ASN A 454 -31.74 -22.53 -17.41
C ASN A 454 -32.83 -22.29 -16.36
N VAL A 455 -32.43 -21.75 -15.21
CA VAL A 455 -33.38 -21.31 -14.18
C VAL A 455 -33.82 -19.90 -14.54
N HIS A 456 -35.11 -19.77 -14.82
CA HIS A 456 -35.80 -18.49 -14.98
C HIS A 456 -37.14 -18.61 -14.27
N VAL A 457 -37.30 -17.89 -13.15
CA VAL A 457 -38.50 -17.96 -12.32
C VAL A 457 -39.02 -16.55 -12.11
N GLU A 458 -40.22 -16.28 -12.63
CA GLU A 458 -40.91 -15.01 -12.44
C GLU A 458 -41.85 -15.07 -11.24
N ARG A 459 -41.88 -13.99 -10.47
CA ARG A 459 -42.78 -13.73 -9.35
C ARG A 459 -43.25 -12.29 -9.42
N GLU A 460 -44.34 -12.01 -8.73
CA GLU A 460 -44.82 -10.66 -8.54
C GLU A 460 -45.18 -10.45 -7.08
N PHE A 461 -44.82 -9.27 -6.54
CA PHE A 461 -45.26 -8.84 -5.22
C PHE A 461 -45.65 -7.37 -5.28
N ASN A 462 -46.90 -7.06 -4.95
CA ASN A 462 -47.45 -5.70 -5.04
C ASN A 462 -47.16 -5.01 -6.39
N GLY A 463 -47.22 -5.72 -7.53
CA GLY A 463 -46.92 -5.14 -8.84
C GLY A 463 -45.43 -4.94 -9.15
N VAL A 464 -44.53 -5.29 -8.23
CA VAL A 464 -43.09 -5.41 -8.51
C VAL A 464 -42.87 -6.75 -9.19
N LYS A 465 -42.36 -6.71 -10.43
CA LYS A 465 -41.95 -7.93 -11.14
C LYS A 465 -40.59 -8.36 -10.64
N ILE A 466 -40.47 -9.63 -10.28
CA ILE A 466 -39.29 -10.20 -9.64
C ILE A 466 -38.88 -11.41 -10.46
N GLU A 467 -37.69 -11.36 -11.03
CA GLU A 467 -37.15 -12.44 -11.83
C GLU A 467 -35.94 -13.05 -11.12
N PHE A 468 -35.94 -14.36 -10.98
CA PHE A 468 -34.82 -15.12 -10.47
C PHE A 468 -34.16 -15.89 -11.60
N HIS A 469 -32.85 -15.77 -11.70
CA HIS A 469 -32.03 -16.40 -12.72
C HIS A 469 -30.87 -17.17 -12.07
N LYS A 470 -30.50 -18.34 -12.61
CA LYS A 470 -29.20 -18.92 -12.27
C LYS A 470 -28.15 -18.19 -13.09
N THR A 471 -27.06 -17.73 -12.45
CA THR A 471 -26.06 -16.92 -13.14
C THR A 471 -25.28 -17.71 -14.18
N ASN A 472 -25.10 -19.02 -13.95
CA ASN A 472 -24.28 -19.91 -14.79
C ASN A 472 -22.86 -19.39 -15.05
N TRP A 473 -22.36 -18.51 -14.17
CA TRP A 473 -20.99 -18.05 -14.26
C TRP A 473 -20.04 -19.10 -13.71
N GLU A 474 -18.97 -19.36 -14.45
CA GLU A 474 -17.87 -20.25 -14.07
C GLU A 474 -16.68 -19.45 -13.53
N ASN A 475 -15.79 -20.11 -12.78
CA ASN A 475 -14.52 -19.55 -12.30
C ASN A 475 -14.69 -18.21 -11.55
N VAL A 476 -15.67 -18.15 -10.64
CA VAL A 476 -16.11 -16.89 -10.02
C VAL A 476 -15.36 -16.58 -8.73
N GLU A 477 -14.99 -17.60 -7.96
CA GLU A 477 -14.17 -17.48 -6.75
C GLU A 477 -12.69 -17.69 -7.07
N LYS A 478 -11.80 -17.06 -6.30
CA LYS A 478 -10.33 -17.13 -6.45
C LYS A 478 -9.78 -16.58 -7.77
N VAL A 479 -10.61 -15.93 -8.58
CA VAL A 479 -10.23 -15.42 -9.90
C VAL A 479 -10.07 -13.92 -9.92
N TYR A 480 -11.06 -13.17 -9.45
CA TYR A 480 -11.07 -11.72 -9.60
C TYR A 480 -10.64 -11.01 -8.32
N GLY A 481 -9.80 -9.98 -8.48
CA GLY A 481 -9.35 -9.16 -7.36
C GLY A 481 -8.17 -9.71 -6.59
N TYR A 482 -7.55 -10.80 -7.05
CA TYR A 482 -6.35 -11.36 -6.42
C TYR A 482 -5.10 -10.96 -7.19
N SER A 483 -4.13 -10.41 -6.47
CA SER A 483 -2.77 -10.23 -6.98
C SER A 483 -1.98 -11.52 -6.78
N LYS A 484 -1.17 -11.94 -7.77
CA LYS A 484 -0.17 -13.01 -7.58
C LYS A 484 0.95 -12.62 -6.60
N TYR A 485 1.00 -11.35 -6.21
CA TYR A 485 1.88 -10.81 -5.19
C TYR A 485 1.01 -10.43 -3.99
N GLU A 486 0.76 -11.41 -3.11
CA GLU A 486 -0.08 -11.26 -1.90
C GLU A 486 0.38 -10.07 -1.03
N ASP A 487 1.68 -9.78 -1.01
CA ASP A 487 2.30 -8.66 -0.29
C ASP A 487 1.93 -7.26 -0.84
N ASP A 488 1.60 -7.15 -2.13
CA ASP A 488 1.38 -5.85 -2.77
C ASP A 488 0.04 -5.20 -2.37
N ILE A 489 -0.96 -6.01 -1.98
CA ILE A 489 -2.28 -5.54 -1.49
C ILE A 489 -2.22 -5.19 0.01
N HIS A 490 -1.51 -5.99 0.81
CA HIS A 490 -1.21 -5.63 2.21
C HIS A 490 -0.59 -4.22 2.31
N TYR A 491 0.40 -3.95 1.45
CA TYR A 491 1.05 -2.64 1.39
C TYR A 491 0.15 -1.54 0.81
N ALA A 492 -0.84 -1.87 -0.05
CA ALA A 492 -1.78 -0.90 -0.59
C ALA A 492 -2.73 -0.35 0.49
N THR A 493 -3.21 -1.22 1.39
CA THR A 493 -4.00 -0.84 2.56
C THR A 493 -3.18 0.07 3.49
N GLU A 494 -1.92 -0.29 3.78
CA GLU A 494 -1.02 0.53 4.60
C GLU A 494 -0.65 1.86 3.93
N THR A 495 -0.39 1.87 2.62
CA THR A 495 -0.03 3.09 1.87
C THR A 495 -1.22 4.05 1.78
N ARG A 496 -2.44 3.53 1.66
CA ARG A 496 -3.65 4.35 1.70
C ARG A 496 -3.89 4.94 3.09
N ARG A 497 -3.69 4.15 4.15
CA ARG A 497 -3.71 4.63 5.53
C ARG A 497 -2.69 5.75 5.73
N LEU A 498 -1.45 5.52 5.30
CA LEU A 498 -0.38 6.52 5.35
C LEU A 498 -0.72 7.76 4.54
N ALA A 499 -1.40 7.66 3.39
CA ALA A 499 -1.84 8.81 2.60
C ALA A 499 -2.95 9.62 3.32
N GLY A 500 -3.91 8.94 3.97
CA GLY A 500 -4.94 9.58 4.80
C GLY A 500 -4.34 10.26 6.04
N ASP A 501 -3.48 9.55 6.76
CA ASP A 501 -2.75 10.06 7.92
C ASP A 501 -1.81 11.21 7.53
N GLU A 502 -1.15 11.14 6.38
CA GLU A 502 -0.26 12.20 5.87
C GLU A 502 -1.07 13.45 5.46
N ILE A 503 -2.28 13.29 4.90
CA ILE A 503 -3.19 14.42 4.61
C ILE A 503 -3.68 15.06 5.92
N GLN A 504 -4.08 14.28 6.91
CA GLN A 504 -4.52 14.79 8.21
C GLN A 504 -3.37 15.46 8.99
N THR A 505 -2.18 14.85 8.99
CA THR A 505 -0.98 15.38 9.65
C THR A 505 -0.49 16.65 8.97
N LYS A 506 -0.56 16.74 7.62
CA LYS A 506 -0.23 17.96 6.87
C LYS A 506 -1.27 19.08 7.06
N ALA A 507 -2.56 18.76 7.16
CA ALA A 507 -3.59 19.74 7.49
C ALA A 507 -3.41 20.32 8.91
N THR A 508 -2.96 19.48 9.85
CA THR A 508 -2.70 19.87 11.24
C THR A 508 -1.42 20.70 11.35
N ASN A 509 -0.33 20.28 10.70
CA ASN A 509 0.92 21.04 10.67
C ASN A 509 0.81 22.35 9.87
N SER A 510 -0.04 22.41 8.84
CA SER A 510 -0.32 23.66 8.12
C SER A 510 -1.01 24.69 9.02
N LYS A 511 -1.97 24.26 9.86
CA LYS A 511 -2.62 25.14 10.85
C LYS A 511 -1.68 25.58 11.97
N VAL A 512 -0.83 24.68 12.47
CA VAL A 512 0.19 25.01 13.46
C VAL A 512 1.20 26.00 12.87
N THR A 513 1.71 25.75 11.66
CA THR A 513 2.65 26.66 10.97
C THR A 513 2.02 28.02 10.63
N ALA A 514 0.73 28.06 10.28
CA ALA A 514 -0.01 29.30 10.05
C ALA A 514 -0.23 30.09 11.35
N ALA A 515 -0.52 29.42 12.46
CA ALA A 515 -0.65 30.05 13.78
C ALA A 515 0.71 30.55 14.31
N THR A 516 1.81 29.81 14.12
CA THR A 516 3.14 30.27 14.51
C THR A 516 3.59 31.48 13.68
N ARG A 517 3.18 31.59 12.41
CA ARG A 517 3.44 32.77 11.56
C ARG A 517 2.58 33.98 11.94
N SER A 518 1.34 33.80 12.39
CA SER A 518 0.51 34.92 12.85
C SER A 518 0.98 35.48 14.19
N VAL A 519 1.51 34.64 15.08
CA VAL A 519 2.08 35.07 16.37
C VAL A 519 3.40 35.82 16.17
N ALA A 520 4.28 35.34 15.29
CA ALA A 520 5.54 36.03 14.96
C ALA A 520 5.34 37.41 14.30
N ASN A 521 4.25 37.61 13.54
CA ASN A 521 3.93 38.90 12.93
C ASN A 521 3.31 39.93 13.89
N HIS A 522 2.79 39.50 15.06
CA HIS A 522 2.27 40.42 16.07
C HIS A 522 3.32 40.87 17.11
N GLU A 523 4.41 40.12 17.27
CA GLU A 523 5.53 40.53 18.13
C GLU A 523 6.51 41.49 17.43
N GLY A 524 6.46 41.60 16.10
CA GLY A 524 7.27 42.56 15.32
C GLY A 524 6.68 43.96 15.17
N GLN A 525 5.54 44.26 15.81
CA GLN A 525 4.85 45.57 15.73
C GLN A 525 4.54 46.19 17.11
N ARG A 526 5.36 45.89 18.14
CA ARG A 526 5.33 46.63 19.40
C ARG A 526 6.68 47.25 19.72
#